data_AF-A6TLK1-F1
#
_entry.id   AF-A6TLK1-F1
#
_cell.length_a   1.000
_cell.length_b   1.000
_cell.length_c   1.000
_cell.angle_alpha   90.00
_cell.angle_beta   90.00
_cell.angle_gamma   90.00
#
_symmetry.space_group_name_H-M   'P 1'
#
loop_
_entity.id
_entity.type
_entity.pdbx_description
1 polymer ?
#
loop_
_entity_poly.entity_id
_entity_poly.type
_entity_poly.pdbx_seq_one_letter_code
_entity_poly.pdbx_strand_id
1 'polypeptide(L)'
;MINESFNTNIIDSNADSPIRGIVLQKLRAFNKLLDALSEKNFGIMCAIEYIDDVIEVDSSEQRTKITAEQDKLNVKSFSMNSHQVINSIRIFFDNWREKTMNSESIKFVFYTNTVIAKERMTALLTENSVKLPERPILKLLIEKEYDKALPVFKIIFKDYYISQHEQNLKKEEKEKIEIFQQIINQVTDEEWKLFLNLIDWNFEQEDEKILIASVKDKIGKLCDEYDVKLRYIDSIFNEIMSMIEMGTFQDDFLNKVVHVAQLKVLFLEKARIVQSEEYLDPAHQKWDDICCEDIRNLKEKVESVCNQYGEDIEDLQDDYVEGAYEQEHHNNLKAVKAFKYRIYKLCEREIRKAMKVSDTTDMSKIQIDNFVSTMTDKCETLISDKAKTYNTIPFKDRDMIRKTILILFEECYLAFDKGGTVNG
;
A
#
# COMPACT_ATOMS: atom_id res chain seq x y z
N MET A 1 -41.53 -1.66 -44.48
CA MET A 1 -42.05 -1.90 -43.13
C MET A 1 -40.85 -2.05 -42.20
N ILE A 2 -40.76 -1.09 -41.27
CA ILE A 2 -40.11 -1.15 -39.95
C ILE A 2 -38.59 -1.43 -39.94
N ASN A 3 -37.83 -0.33 -39.97
CA ASN A 3 -36.58 -0.20 -39.22
C ASN A 3 -36.94 0.00 -37.74
N GLU A 4 -36.73 -1.01 -36.91
CA GLU A 4 -36.77 -0.86 -35.46
C GLU A 4 -35.41 -0.33 -34.98
N SER A 5 -35.40 0.97 -34.69
CA SER A 5 -34.40 1.62 -33.87
C SER A 5 -34.40 0.96 -32.49
N PHE A 6 -33.31 0.28 -32.14
CA PHE A 6 -33.04 -0.14 -30.76
C PHE A 6 -32.99 1.10 -29.86
N ASN A 7 -34.08 1.30 -29.11
CA ASN A 7 -34.13 2.19 -27.96
C ASN A 7 -33.17 1.63 -26.92
N THR A 8 -31.98 2.23 -26.83
CA THR A 8 -31.13 2.09 -25.65
C THR A 8 -31.79 2.88 -24.53
N ASN A 9 -32.72 2.22 -23.83
CA ASN A 9 -33.14 2.68 -22.51
C ASN A 9 -31.89 2.74 -21.65
N ILE A 10 -31.50 3.98 -21.33
CA ILE A 10 -30.50 4.33 -20.34
C ILE A 10 -30.88 3.59 -19.06
N ILE A 11 -30.09 2.58 -18.73
CA ILE A 11 -30.21 1.84 -17.47
C ILE A 11 -29.94 2.86 -16.35
N ASP A 12 -30.91 2.98 -15.45
CA ASP A 12 -30.90 3.89 -14.31
C ASP A 12 -29.72 3.57 -13.38
N SER A 13 -28.66 4.38 -13.49
CA SER A 13 -27.34 4.20 -12.87
C SER A 13 -27.25 4.79 -11.45
N ASN A 14 -28.30 4.67 -10.64
CA ASN A 14 -28.32 5.30 -9.30
C ASN A 14 -27.29 4.70 -8.31
N ALA A 15 -26.79 3.49 -8.56
CA ALA A 15 -25.72 2.88 -7.75
C ALA A 15 -24.30 3.30 -8.16
N ASP A 16 -24.08 3.76 -9.39
CA ASP A 16 -22.75 4.17 -9.87
C ASP A 16 -22.30 5.49 -9.22
N SER A 17 -23.23 6.43 -9.01
CA SER A 17 -22.85 7.76 -8.49
C SER A 17 -22.29 7.73 -7.06
N PRO A 18 -22.88 6.99 -6.09
CA PRO A 18 -22.30 6.86 -4.75
C PRO A 18 -20.93 6.15 -4.75
N ILE A 19 -20.79 5.09 -5.55
CA ILE A 19 -19.53 4.33 -5.64
C ILE A 19 -18.40 5.21 -6.17
N ARG A 20 -18.66 5.99 -7.22
CA ARG A 20 -17.69 6.93 -7.80
C ARG A 20 -17.32 8.04 -6.83
N GLY A 21 -18.27 8.49 -6.00
CA GLY A 21 -18.01 9.42 -4.90
C GLY A 21 -17.02 8.86 -3.88
N ILE A 22 -17.26 7.64 -3.38
CA ILE A 22 -16.38 6.97 -2.42
C ILE A 22 -14.98 6.73 -3.02
N VAL A 23 -14.90 6.34 -4.29
CA VAL A 23 -13.61 6.15 -4.99
C VAL A 23 -12.84 7.47 -5.06
N LEU A 24 -13.51 8.59 -5.38
CA LEU A 24 -12.87 9.90 -5.39
C LEU A 24 -12.31 10.27 -4.01
N GLN A 25 -13.11 10.11 -2.94
CA GLN A 25 -12.67 10.40 -1.57
C GLN A 25 -11.40 9.63 -1.18
N LYS A 26 -11.39 8.32 -1.46
CA LYS A 26 -10.21 7.48 -1.23
C LYS A 26 -8.99 8.00 -2.00
N LEU A 27 -9.16 8.32 -3.28
CA LEU A 27 -8.08 8.85 -4.12
C LEU A 27 -7.58 10.22 -3.64
N ARG A 28 -8.47 11.09 -3.14
CA ARG A 28 -8.11 12.40 -2.60
C ARG A 28 -7.30 12.26 -1.31
N ALA A 29 -7.76 11.44 -0.37
CA ALA A 29 -7.01 11.10 0.84
C ALA A 29 -5.64 10.47 0.50
N PHE A 30 -5.61 9.52 -0.44
CA PHE A 30 -4.38 8.88 -0.90
C PHE A 30 -3.41 9.92 -1.49
N ASN A 31 -3.91 10.79 -2.38
CA ASN A 31 -3.08 11.81 -3.00
C ASN A 31 -2.43 12.73 -1.96
N LYS A 32 -3.19 13.19 -0.96
CA LYS A 32 -2.68 14.01 0.15
C LYS A 32 -1.59 13.31 0.95
N LEU A 33 -1.77 12.01 1.25
CA LEU A 33 -0.79 11.21 1.97
C LEU A 33 0.52 11.04 1.16
N LEU A 34 0.43 10.87 -0.16
CA LEU A 34 1.62 10.80 -1.03
C LEU A 34 2.35 12.12 -1.14
N ASP A 35 1.61 13.24 -1.24
CA ASP A 35 2.19 14.58 -1.25
C ASP A 35 2.94 14.84 0.06
N ALA A 36 2.32 14.55 1.21
CA ALA A 36 2.95 14.67 2.51
C ALA A 36 4.17 13.73 2.69
N LEU A 37 4.12 12.50 2.16
CA LEU A 37 5.28 11.59 2.19
C LEU A 37 6.46 12.16 1.40
N SER A 38 6.19 12.69 0.20
CA SER A 38 7.19 13.32 -0.68
C SER A 38 7.82 14.55 -0.01
N GLU A 39 7.02 15.32 0.74
CA GLU A 39 7.46 16.47 1.53
C GLU A 39 8.13 16.08 2.87
N LYS A 40 8.19 14.79 3.19
CA LYS A 40 8.69 14.25 4.46
C LYS A 40 7.94 14.79 5.68
N ASN A 41 6.68 15.18 5.49
CA ASN A 41 5.80 15.60 6.55
C ASN A 41 5.09 14.37 7.15
N PHE A 42 5.72 13.80 8.17
CA PHE A 42 5.17 12.67 8.92
C PHE A 42 4.13 13.08 9.96
N GLY A 43 3.77 14.36 10.08
CA GLY A 43 2.72 14.83 10.99
C GLY A 43 1.32 14.78 10.39
N ILE A 44 1.20 14.36 9.11
CA ILE A 44 -0.06 14.28 8.38
C ILE A 44 -0.73 12.92 8.57
N MET A 45 -2.04 12.96 8.79
CA MET A 45 -2.94 11.80 8.72
C MET A 45 -4.22 12.16 7.99
N CYS A 46 -4.84 11.18 7.33
CA CYS A 46 -6.09 11.37 6.60
C CYS A 46 -7.12 10.32 6.99
N ALA A 47 -8.40 10.68 6.97
CA ALA A 47 -9.52 9.74 7.03
C ALA A 47 -10.61 10.18 6.04
N ILE A 48 -11.50 9.26 5.68
CA ILE A 48 -12.69 9.55 4.88
C ILE A 48 -13.95 9.26 5.70
N GLU A 49 -15.08 9.86 5.33
CA GLU A 49 -16.39 9.60 5.96
C GLU A 49 -16.37 9.75 7.49
N TYR A 50 -15.78 10.84 7.99
CA TYR A 50 -15.69 11.13 9.44
C TYR A 50 -16.34 12.46 9.83
N ILE A 51 -15.68 13.60 9.56
CA ILE A 51 -16.27 14.95 9.73
C ILE A 51 -16.89 15.46 8.44
N ASP A 52 -16.27 15.07 7.33
CA ASP A 52 -16.58 15.46 5.96
C ASP A 52 -16.15 14.30 5.05
N ASP A 53 -16.26 14.49 3.72
CA ASP A 53 -15.94 13.45 2.74
C ASP A 53 -14.48 12.98 2.90
N VAL A 54 -13.54 13.93 3.04
CA VAL A 54 -12.14 13.67 3.42
C VAL A 54 -11.72 14.63 4.53
N ILE A 55 -10.98 14.11 5.52
CA ILE A 55 -10.32 14.91 6.55
C ILE A 55 -8.82 14.68 6.51
N GLU A 56 -8.06 15.76 6.60
CA GLU A 56 -6.61 15.78 6.78
C GLU A 56 -6.32 16.50 8.10
N VAL A 57 -5.47 15.88 8.92
CA VAL A 57 -5.01 16.46 10.18
C VAL A 57 -3.50 16.60 10.12
N ASP A 58 -3.03 17.83 10.28
CA ASP A 58 -1.61 18.18 10.36
C ASP A 58 -1.22 18.49 11.80
N SER A 59 -0.37 17.63 12.35
CA SER A 59 0.17 17.71 13.71
C SER A 59 1.68 18.01 13.73
N SER A 60 2.25 18.44 12.59
CA SER A 60 3.69 18.73 12.47
C SER A 60 4.13 20.00 13.21
N GLU A 61 3.20 20.94 13.41
CA GLU A 61 3.43 22.21 14.11
C GLU A 61 2.86 22.21 15.54
N GLN A 62 3.11 23.30 16.29
CA GLN A 62 2.59 23.47 17.65
C GLN A 62 1.05 23.48 17.74
N ARG A 63 0.37 23.86 16.66
CA ARG A 63 -1.09 23.85 16.57
C ARG A 63 -1.50 22.85 15.51
N THR A 64 -2.40 21.94 15.88
CA THR A 64 -3.04 21.04 14.94
C THR A 64 -3.84 21.85 13.93
N LYS A 65 -3.61 21.61 12.64
CA LYS A 65 -4.42 22.13 11.54
C LYS A 65 -5.30 21.01 11.01
N ILE A 66 -6.53 21.34 10.65
CA ILE A 66 -7.53 20.41 10.13
C ILE A 66 -7.99 20.94 8.78
N THR A 67 -7.94 20.10 7.76
CA THR A 67 -8.56 20.39 6.47
C THR A 67 -9.72 19.43 6.28
N ALA A 68 -10.94 19.97 6.12
CA ALA A 68 -12.15 19.21 5.86
C ALA A 68 -12.59 19.45 4.41
N GLU A 69 -12.79 18.39 3.64
CA GLU A 69 -12.98 18.44 2.20
C GLU A 69 -14.32 17.82 1.80
N GLN A 70 -15.00 18.48 0.86
CA GLN A 70 -16.22 18.01 0.21
C GLN A 70 -15.95 17.75 -1.27
N ASP A 71 -16.13 16.49 -1.67
CA ASP A 71 -15.80 15.98 -2.99
C ASP A 71 -17.07 15.82 -3.83
N LYS A 72 -17.13 16.52 -4.97
CA LYS A 72 -18.32 16.53 -5.84
C LYS A 72 -17.97 16.22 -7.29
N LEU A 73 -18.34 15.02 -7.73
CA LEU A 73 -18.37 14.65 -9.14
C LEU A 73 -19.70 15.05 -9.78
N ASN A 74 -19.63 15.80 -10.88
CA ASN A 74 -20.83 16.11 -11.65
C ASN A 74 -20.51 16.27 -13.14
N VAL A 75 -21.54 16.14 -13.96
CA VAL A 75 -21.49 16.45 -15.40
C VAL A 75 -21.94 17.89 -15.64
N LYS A 76 -22.86 18.39 -14.82
CA LYS A 76 -23.39 19.75 -14.95
C LYS A 76 -22.53 20.74 -14.19
N SER A 77 -22.33 21.91 -14.79
CA SER A 77 -21.72 23.06 -14.16
C SER A 77 -22.45 23.50 -12.90
N PHE A 78 -21.72 24.03 -11.93
CA PHE A 78 -22.27 24.49 -10.66
C PHE A 78 -22.45 26.00 -10.59
N SER A 79 -23.53 26.43 -9.97
CA SER A 79 -23.76 27.83 -9.54
C SER A 79 -24.01 27.85 -8.04
N MET A 80 -24.15 29.04 -7.44
CA MET A 80 -24.49 29.13 -6.01
C MET A 80 -25.81 28.40 -5.64
N ASN A 81 -26.75 28.31 -6.59
CA ASN A 81 -28.04 27.63 -6.38
C ASN A 81 -27.97 26.10 -6.50
N SER A 82 -26.81 25.56 -6.87
CA SER A 82 -26.65 24.11 -7.00
C SER A 82 -26.67 23.47 -5.62
N HIS A 83 -27.56 22.49 -5.42
CA HIS A 83 -27.73 21.78 -4.14
C HIS A 83 -26.40 21.30 -3.56
N GLN A 84 -25.52 20.73 -4.40
CA GLN A 84 -24.21 20.23 -3.99
C GLN A 84 -23.34 21.33 -3.38
N VAL A 85 -23.29 22.50 -4.02
CA VAL A 85 -22.49 23.65 -3.54
C VAL A 85 -23.04 24.17 -2.22
N ILE A 86 -24.33 24.51 -2.20
CA ILE A 86 -24.93 25.15 -1.02
C ILE A 86 -25.01 24.19 0.17
N ASN A 87 -25.15 22.89 -0.08
CA ASN A 87 -25.07 21.86 0.96
C ASN A 87 -23.66 21.72 1.55
N SER A 88 -22.61 21.75 0.72
CA SER A 88 -21.24 21.72 1.22
C SER A 88 -20.91 22.97 2.04
N ILE A 89 -21.36 24.16 1.61
CA ILE A 89 -21.21 25.38 2.42
C ILE A 89 -21.97 25.25 3.75
N ARG A 90 -23.16 24.62 3.77
CA ARG A 90 -23.90 24.36 5.01
C ARG A 90 -23.09 23.50 5.95
N ILE A 91 -22.56 22.38 5.47
CA ILE A 91 -21.74 21.45 6.27
C ILE A 91 -20.50 22.17 6.81
N PHE A 92 -19.80 22.95 5.98
CA PHE A 92 -18.67 23.76 6.42
C PHE A 92 -19.07 24.78 7.48
N PHE A 93 -20.21 25.44 7.32
CA PHE A 93 -20.70 26.42 8.27
C PHE A 93 -21.05 25.78 9.63
N ASP A 94 -21.75 24.64 9.61
CA ASP A 94 -22.07 23.87 10.81
C ASP A 94 -20.77 23.40 11.51
N ASN A 95 -19.83 22.83 10.75
CA ASN A 95 -18.51 22.42 11.27
C ASN A 95 -17.72 23.60 11.86
N TRP A 96 -17.74 24.76 11.19
CA TRP A 96 -17.07 25.96 11.66
C TRP A 96 -17.65 26.47 12.98
N ARG A 97 -18.97 26.42 13.13
CA ARG A 97 -19.70 26.85 14.32
C ARG A 97 -19.54 25.87 15.49
N GLU A 98 -19.71 24.58 15.24
CA GLU A 98 -19.64 23.56 16.29
C GLU A 98 -18.21 23.37 16.82
N LYS A 99 -17.20 23.37 15.93
CA LYS A 99 -15.84 22.94 16.27
C LYS A 99 -14.86 24.09 16.46
N THR A 100 -15.14 25.27 15.92
CA THR A 100 -14.11 26.34 15.78
C THR A 100 -14.57 27.76 16.05
N MET A 101 -15.65 28.01 16.79
CA MET A 101 -16.00 29.39 17.20
C MET A 101 -14.82 30.16 17.87
N ASN A 102 -13.75 29.48 18.30
CA ASN A 102 -12.53 30.08 18.85
C ASN A 102 -11.19 29.59 18.25
N SER A 103 -11.14 28.85 17.14
CA SER A 103 -9.86 28.29 16.62
C SER A 103 -9.71 28.41 15.10
N GLU A 104 -8.69 29.15 14.65
CA GLU A 104 -8.28 29.30 13.24
C GLU A 104 -7.61 28.03 12.67
N SER A 105 -7.71 26.90 13.36
CA SER A 105 -7.05 25.64 12.99
C SER A 105 -7.74 24.90 11.84
N ILE A 106 -8.95 25.27 11.42
CA ILE A 106 -9.68 24.56 10.36
C ILE A 106 -9.69 25.31 9.03
N LYS A 107 -9.55 24.56 7.94
CA LYS A 107 -9.82 24.98 6.56
C LYS A 107 -10.81 24.04 5.91
N PHE A 108 -11.54 24.56 4.94
CA PHE A 108 -12.50 23.79 4.14
C PHE A 108 -12.04 23.74 2.69
N VAL A 109 -12.28 22.61 2.01
CA VAL A 109 -11.97 22.45 0.59
C VAL A 109 -13.19 21.98 -0.15
N PHE A 110 -13.63 22.73 -1.16
CA PHE A 110 -14.65 22.27 -2.09
C PHE A 110 -13.98 21.77 -3.37
N TYR A 111 -13.96 20.46 -3.58
CA TYR A 111 -13.32 19.83 -4.74
C TYR A 111 -14.36 19.37 -5.76
N THR A 112 -14.22 19.79 -7.01
CA THR A 112 -15.08 19.33 -8.10
C THR A 112 -14.38 19.32 -9.46
N ASN A 113 -14.80 18.39 -10.32
CA ASN A 113 -14.38 18.30 -11.71
C ASN A 113 -15.10 19.29 -12.64
N THR A 114 -16.03 20.08 -12.13
CA THR A 114 -16.94 20.89 -12.96
C THR A 114 -16.56 22.36 -13.03
N VAL A 115 -17.07 23.03 -14.06
CA VAL A 115 -16.92 24.47 -14.28
C VAL A 115 -17.99 25.28 -13.53
N ILE A 116 -17.69 26.57 -13.31
CA ILE A 116 -18.61 27.52 -12.69
C ILE A 116 -19.61 28.06 -13.73
N ALA A 117 -20.90 27.95 -13.43
CA ALA A 117 -22.02 28.56 -14.14
C ALA A 117 -22.51 29.84 -13.47
N LYS A 118 -23.13 30.72 -14.27
CA LYS A 118 -23.80 31.93 -13.79
C LYS A 118 -25.17 31.59 -13.20
N GLU A 119 -25.53 32.28 -12.13
CA GLU A 119 -26.82 32.14 -11.47
C GLU A 119 -27.96 32.58 -12.38
N ARG A 120 -29.08 31.85 -12.30
CA ARG A 120 -30.35 32.23 -12.91
C ARG A 120 -31.20 32.95 -11.88
N MET A 121 -32.00 33.91 -12.35
CA MET A 121 -32.99 34.55 -11.49
C MET A 121 -34.02 33.51 -11.04
N THR A 122 -34.21 33.39 -9.73
CA THR A 122 -35.18 32.48 -9.11
C THR A 122 -36.34 33.28 -8.48
N ALA A 123 -37.43 32.59 -8.13
CA ALA A 123 -38.55 33.22 -7.41
C ALA A 123 -38.06 33.89 -6.12
N LEU A 124 -37.26 33.16 -5.33
CA LEU A 124 -36.62 33.67 -4.10
C LEU A 124 -35.89 35.01 -4.31
N LEU A 125 -35.05 35.09 -5.34
CA LEU A 125 -34.28 36.30 -5.62
C LEU A 125 -35.14 37.46 -6.14
N THR A 126 -36.20 37.13 -6.87
CA THR A 126 -37.17 38.10 -7.39
C THR A 126 -37.98 38.70 -6.24
N GLU A 127 -38.47 37.87 -5.32
CA GLU A 127 -39.25 38.29 -4.14
C GLU A 127 -38.43 39.18 -3.20
N ASN A 128 -37.14 38.90 -3.06
CA ASN A 128 -36.22 39.74 -2.28
C ASN A 128 -35.70 40.97 -3.03
N SER A 129 -36.20 41.26 -4.23
CA SER A 129 -35.83 42.43 -5.05
C SER A 129 -34.32 42.58 -5.29
N VAL A 130 -33.61 41.45 -5.40
CA VAL A 130 -32.14 41.45 -5.53
C VAL A 130 -31.71 41.36 -6.98
N LYS A 131 -30.77 42.23 -7.37
CA LYS A 131 -30.12 42.18 -8.68
C LYS A 131 -28.95 41.20 -8.63
N LEU A 132 -28.95 40.24 -9.55
CA LEU A 132 -27.81 39.35 -9.73
C LEU A 132 -26.59 40.14 -10.24
N PRO A 133 -25.38 39.84 -9.74
CA PRO A 133 -24.15 40.42 -10.26
C PRO A 133 -23.90 40.00 -11.72
N GLU A 134 -23.05 40.76 -12.41
CA GLU A 134 -22.67 40.45 -13.79
C GLU A 134 -21.87 39.14 -13.90
N ARG A 135 -21.02 38.87 -12.90
CA ARG A 135 -20.20 37.66 -12.79
C ARG A 135 -20.85 36.62 -11.87
N PRO A 136 -20.59 35.31 -12.07
CA PRO A 136 -21.06 34.27 -11.18
C PRO A 136 -20.68 34.53 -9.72
N ILE A 137 -21.59 34.27 -8.78
CA ILE A 137 -21.35 34.49 -7.34
C ILE A 137 -20.15 33.67 -6.87
N LEU A 138 -20.04 32.41 -7.32
CA LEU A 138 -18.89 31.55 -6.97
C LEU A 138 -17.56 32.17 -7.40
N LYS A 139 -17.48 32.80 -8.58
CA LYS A 139 -16.25 33.51 -9.00
C LYS A 139 -15.94 34.69 -8.10
N LEU A 140 -16.96 35.46 -7.72
CA LEU A 140 -16.79 36.58 -6.79
C LEU A 140 -16.32 36.12 -5.41
N LEU A 141 -16.79 34.97 -4.92
CA LEU A 141 -16.33 34.39 -3.66
C LEU A 141 -14.86 33.93 -3.74
N ILE A 142 -14.47 33.25 -4.82
CA ILE A 142 -13.08 32.83 -5.08
C ILE A 142 -12.14 34.02 -5.11
N GLU A 143 -12.54 35.09 -5.81
CA GLU A 143 -11.77 36.33 -5.94
C GLU A 143 -11.89 37.24 -4.71
N LYS A 144 -12.61 36.82 -3.67
CA LYS A 144 -12.83 37.55 -2.41
C LYS A 144 -13.50 38.92 -2.59
N GLU A 145 -14.28 39.08 -3.65
CA GLU A 145 -15.10 40.28 -3.91
C GLU A 145 -16.43 40.22 -3.14
N TYR A 146 -16.33 40.13 -1.81
CA TYR A 146 -17.45 39.85 -0.91
C TYR A 146 -18.55 40.91 -0.95
N ASP A 147 -18.22 42.19 -1.13
CA ASP A 147 -19.21 43.28 -1.17
C ASP A 147 -20.21 43.10 -2.32
N LYS A 148 -19.80 42.43 -3.41
CA LYS A 148 -20.67 42.10 -4.54
C LYS A 148 -21.38 40.75 -4.38
N ALA A 149 -20.75 39.80 -3.69
CA ALA A 149 -21.26 38.43 -3.55
C ALA A 149 -22.27 38.29 -2.39
N LEU A 150 -21.97 38.85 -1.22
CA LEU A 150 -22.72 38.66 0.02
C LEU A 150 -24.20 39.02 -0.07
N PRO A 151 -24.63 40.12 -0.74
CA PRO A 151 -26.05 40.47 -0.82
C PRO A 151 -26.92 39.35 -1.42
N VAL A 152 -26.37 38.59 -2.37
CA VAL A 152 -27.08 37.48 -3.01
C VAL A 152 -26.82 36.16 -2.28
N PHE A 153 -25.57 35.90 -1.91
CA PHE A 153 -25.17 34.68 -1.21
C PHE A 153 -25.97 34.47 0.07
N LYS A 154 -26.12 35.51 0.91
CA LYS A 154 -26.83 35.40 2.20
C LYS A 154 -28.28 34.99 2.04
N ILE A 155 -28.95 35.45 0.98
CA ILE A 155 -30.35 35.12 0.72
C ILE A 155 -30.47 33.65 0.32
N ILE A 156 -29.65 33.21 -0.64
CA ILE A 156 -29.63 31.83 -1.12
C ILE A 156 -29.29 30.87 0.05
N PHE A 157 -28.24 31.20 0.80
CA PHE A 157 -27.77 30.36 1.90
C PHE A 157 -28.77 30.32 3.05
N LYS A 158 -29.35 31.46 3.46
CA LYS A 158 -30.34 31.49 4.54
C LYS A 158 -31.58 30.66 4.20
N ASP A 159 -32.12 30.81 3.00
CA ASP A 159 -33.28 30.05 2.54
C ASP A 159 -33.00 28.54 2.56
N TYR A 160 -31.84 28.16 2.02
CA TYR A 160 -31.40 26.76 1.99
C TYR A 160 -31.16 26.20 3.40
N TYR A 161 -30.45 26.94 4.25
CA TYR A 161 -30.09 26.56 5.62
C TYR A 161 -31.35 26.23 6.44
N ILE A 162 -32.29 27.16 6.47
CA ILE A 162 -33.56 26.99 7.18
C ILE A 162 -34.33 25.81 6.61
N SER A 163 -34.51 25.74 5.29
CA SER A 163 -35.26 24.67 4.62
C SER A 163 -34.69 23.28 4.92
N GLN A 164 -33.35 23.12 4.94
CA GLN A 164 -32.71 21.86 5.26
C GLN A 164 -32.93 21.44 6.72
N HIS A 165 -32.80 22.37 7.67
CA HIS A 165 -33.06 22.05 9.08
C HIS A 165 -34.54 21.75 9.33
N GLU A 166 -35.48 22.44 8.68
CA GLU A 166 -36.91 22.13 8.77
C GLU A 166 -37.25 20.73 8.29
N GLN A 167 -36.64 20.26 7.20
CA GLN A 167 -36.88 18.93 6.63
C GLN A 167 -36.36 17.80 7.53
N ASN A 168 -35.28 18.06 8.28
CA ASN A 168 -34.62 17.06 9.13
C ASN A 168 -35.16 17.03 10.57
N LEU A 169 -35.95 18.03 10.99
CA LEU A 169 -36.56 18.07 12.32
C LEU A 169 -37.80 17.17 12.40
N LYS A 170 -37.93 16.42 13.51
CA LYS A 170 -39.18 15.72 13.82
C LYS A 170 -40.27 16.74 14.14
N LYS A 171 -41.55 16.36 13.97
CA LYS A 171 -42.71 17.25 14.21
C LYS A 171 -42.68 17.90 15.60
N GLU A 172 -42.18 17.20 16.60
CA GLU A 172 -42.10 17.63 18.01
C GLU A 172 -40.95 18.62 18.26
N GLU A 173 -40.02 18.77 17.32
CA GLU A 173 -38.81 19.59 17.47
C GLU A 173 -38.87 20.88 16.65
N LYS A 174 -40.01 21.19 16.04
CA LYS A 174 -40.16 22.35 15.15
C LYS A 174 -39.82 23.68 15.82
N GLU A 175 -39.99 23.79 17.14
CA GLU A 175 -39.59 24.97 17.91
C GLU A 175 -38.07 25.26 17.81
N LYS A 176 -37.24 24.24 17.53
CA LYS A 176 -35.79 24.41 17.31
C LYS A 176 -35.47 25.20 16.03
N ILE A 177 -36.42 25.38 15.11
CA ILE A 177 -36.16 26.15 13.89
C ILE A 177 -35.86 27.62 14.20
N GLU A 178 -36.47 28.17 15.25
CA GLU A 178 -36.21 29.54 15.69
C GLU A 178 -34.74 29.72 16.09
N ILE A 179 -34.10 28.68 16.63
CA ILE A 179 -32.67 28.70 16.99
C ILE A 179 -31.82 28.83 15.73
N PHE A 180 -32.07 28.03 14.69
CA PHE A 180 -31.34 28.12 13.42
C PHE A 180 -31.57 29.47 12.71
N GLN A 181 -32.79 30.00 12.78
CA GLN A 181 -33.10 31.34 12.28
C GLN A 181 -32.35 32.42 13.05
N GLN A 182 -32.26 32.33 14.37
CA GLN A 182 -31.49 33.26 15.18
C GLN A 182 -30.00 33.18 14.85
N ILE A 183 -29.44 31.97 14.74
CA ILE A 183 -28.04 31.75 14.38
C ILE A 183 -27.71 32.46 13.08
N ILE A 184 -28.47 32.19 12.01
CA ILE A 184 -28.15 32.73 10.69
C ILE A 184 -28.35 34.25 10.60
N ASN A 185 -29.31 34.80 11.35
CA ASN A 185 -29.58 36.23 11.37
C ASN A 185 -28.56 37.03 12.20
N GLN A 186 -27.84 36.38 13.11
CA GLN A 186 -26.83 37.03 13.95
C GLN A 186 -25.44 37.11 13.30
N VAL A 187 -25.19 36.34 12.23
CA VAL A 187 -23.89 36.35 11.55
C VAL A 187 -23.68 37.68 10.81
N THR A 188 -22.68 38.43 11.25
CA THR A 188 -22.27 39.71 10.67
C THR A 188 -21.54 39.52 9.34
N ASP A 189 -21.45 40.58 8.53
CA ASP A 189 -20.71 40.58 7.26
C ASP A 189 -19.24 40.22 7.45
N GLU A 190 -18.61 40.67 8.53
CA GLU A 190 -17.21 40.34 8.84
C GLU A 190 -17.06 38.87 9.23
N GLU A 191 -17.98 38.31 10.01
CA GLU A 191 -17.98 36.86 10.29
C GLU A 191 -18.20 36.02 9.02
N TRP A 192 -19.06 36.47 8.10
CA TRP A 192 -19.21 35.82 6.80
C TRP A 192 -17.93 35.84 5.99
N LYS A 193 -17.23 36.99 5.95
CA LYS A 193 -15.94 37.11 5.26
C LYS A 193 -14.90 36.19 5.89
N LEU A 194 -14.83 36.13 7.22
CA LEU A 194 -13.93 35.22 7.94
C LEU A 194 -14.22 33.76 7.59
N PHE A 195 -15.47 33.32 7.67
CA PHE A 195 -15.87 31.96 7.32
C PHE A 195 -15.55 31.62 5.85
N LEU A 196 -15.95 32.47 4.91
CA LEU A 196 -15.74 32.23 3.47
C LEU A 196 -14.25 32.23 3.10
N ASN A 197 -13.40 32.95 3.85
CA ASN A 197 -11.95 32.92 3.68
C ASN A 197 -11.30 31.58 4.11
N LEU A 198 -11.99 30.76 4.89
CA LEU A 198 -11.52 29.42 5.26
C LEU A 198 -11.77 28.38 4.16
N ILE A 199 -12.58 28.71 3.14
CA ILE A 199 -12.94 27.80 2.06
C ILE A 199 -11.99 27.98 0.87
N ASP A 200 -11.30 26.90 0.52
CA ASP A 200 -10.56 26.77 -0.73
C ASP A 200 -11.45 26.12 -1.81
N TRP A 201 -11.46 26.73 -2.99
CA TRP A 201 -12.41 26.40 -4.05
C TRP A 201 -11.68 25.76 -5.24
N ASN A 202 -11.72 24.44 -5.30
CA ASN A 202 -11.03 23.65 -6.29
C ASN A 202 -12.02 23.20 -7.38
N PHE A 203 -12.33 24.10 -8.31
CA PHE A 203 -13.12 23.81 -9.51
C PHE A 203 -12.23 23.28 -10.65
N GLU A 204 -12.86 22.62 -11.63
CA GLU A 204 -12.18 22.13 -12.85
C GLU A 204 -11.03 21.16 -12.55
N GLN A 205 -11.17 20.37 -11.48
CA GLN A 205 -10.17 19.41 -11.06
C GLN A 205 -10.27 18.08 -11.81
N GLU A 206 -9.26 17.24 -11.61
CA GLU A 206 -9.19 15.91 -12.19
C GLU A 206 -10.39 15.05 -11.76
N ASP A 207 -10.94 14.29 -12.71
CA ASP A 207 -11.83 13.19 -12.38
C ASP A 207 -11.02 11.98 -11.86
N GLU A 208 -11.73 11.00 -11.31
CA GLU A 208 -11.17 9.77 -10.76
C GLU A 208 -10.24 9.01 -11.74
N LYS A 209 -10.48 9.05 -13.07
CA LYS A 209 -9.60 8.35 -14.02
C LYS A 209 -8.25 9.05 -14.15
N ILE A 210 -8.27 10.37 -14.25
CA ILE A 210 -7.04 11.16 -14.33
C ILE A 210 -6.30 11.09 -13.00
N LEU A 211 -7.03 11.18 -11.88
CA LEU A 211 -6.45 11.12 -10.53
C LEU A 211 -5.78 9.78 -10.24
N ILE A 212 -6.33 8.64 -10.70
CA ILE A 212 -5.66 7.33 -10.59
C ILE A 212 -4.29 7.35 -11.29
N ALA A 213 -4.21 7.91 -12.50
CA ALA A 213 -2.95 7.98 -13.23
C ALA A 213 -1.94 8.89 -12.52
N SER A 214 -2.39 10.04 -12.01
CA SER A 214 -1.59 10.99 -11.22
C SER A 214 -1.05 10.35 -9.93
N VAL A 215 -1.89 9.63 -9.18
CA VAL A 215 -1.49 8.89 -7.98
C VAL A 215 -0.46 7.81 -8.31
N LYS A 216 -0.65 7.03 -9.38
CA LYS A 216 0.33 6.02 -9.79
C LYS A 216 1.66 6.61 -10.22
N ASP A 217 1.66 7.76 -10.89
CA ASP A 217 2.89 8.50 -11.22
C ASP A 217 3.65 8.93 -9.96
N LYS A 218 2.93 9.45 -8.94
CA LYS A 218 3.53 9.79 -7.63
C LYS A 218 4.12 8.56 -6.92
N ILE A 219 3.41 7.43 -6.95
CA ILE A 219 3.97 6.16 -6.42
C ILE A 219 5.23 5.77 -7.17
N GLY A 220 5.27 5.90 -8.51
CA GLY A 220 6.45 5.63 -9.32
C GLY A 220 7.66 6.46 -8.89
N LYS A 221 7.47 7.78 -8.70
CA LYS A 221 8.52 8.68 -8.21
C LYS A 221 9.03 8.29 -6.83
N LEU A 222 8.13 7.91 -5.92
CA LEU A 222 8.51 7.43 -4.59
C LEU A 222 9.19 6.06 -4.65
N CYS A 223 8.81 5.18 -5.57
CA CYS A 223 9.52 3.92 -5.78
C CYS A 223 10.99 4.18 -6.12
N ASP A 224 11.28 5.15 -6.97
CA ASP A 224 12.66 5.54 -7.29
C ASP A 224 13.39 6.13 -6.06
N GLU A 225 12.71 6.93 -5.22
CA GLU A 225 13.32 7.50 -4.00
C GLU A 225 13.63 6.42 -2.94
N TYR A 226 12.82 5.37 -2.85
CA TYR A 226 12.91 4.32 -1.82
C TYR A 226 13.59 3.02 -2.31
N ASP A 227 14.22 3.02 -3.49
CA ASP A 227 14.84 1.84 -4.10
C ASP A 227 13.86 0.64 -4.27
N VAL A 228 12.61 0.94 -4.63
CA VAL A 228 11.56 -0.04 -4.90
C VAL A 228 11.39 -0.26 -6.40
N LYS A 229 11.26 -1.52 -6.83
CA LYS A 229 11.00 -1.84 -8.24
C LYS A 229 9.61 -1.36 -8.69
N LEU A 230 9.55 -0.70 -9.87
CA LEU A 230 8.30 -0.18 -10.46
C LEU A 230 7.18 -1.21 -10.63
N ARG A 231 7.50 -2.51 -10.73
CA ARG A 231 6.49 -3.59 -10.76
C ARG A 231 5.59 -3.63 -9.50
N TYR A 232 6.00 -3.01 -8.39
CA TYR A 232 5.22 -2.96 -7.17
C TYR A 232 4.22 -1.79 -7.11
N ILE A 233 4.18 -0.90 -8.12
CA ILE A 233 3.28 0.27 -8.14
C ILE A 233 1.82 -0.15 -7.89
N ASP A 234 1.32 -1.15 -8.61
CA ASP A 234 -0.07 -1.61 -8.46
C ASP A 234 -0.33 -2.26 -7.10
N SER A 235 0.66 -2.98 -6.55
CA SER A 235 0.59 -3.57 -5.21
C SER A 235 0.45 -2.47 -4.16
N ILE A 236 1.34 -1.47 -4.21
CA ILE A 236 1.36 -0.33 -3.29
C ILE A 236 0.05 0.46 -3.40
N PHE A 237 -0.41 0.73 -4.62
CA PHE A 237 -1.67 1.42 -4.87
C PHE A 237 -2.84 0.71 -4.18
N ASN A 238 -2.98 -0.60 -4.39
CA ASN A 238 -4.07 -1.38 -3.82
C ASN A 238 -3.98 -1.48 -2.29
N GLU A 239 -2.78 -1.64 -1.73
CA GLU A 239 -2.56 -1.74 -0.28
C GLU A 239 -2.94 -0.43 0.43
N ILE A 240 -2.58 0.73 -0.12
CA ILE A 240 -2.94 2.02 0.48
C ILE A 240 -4.45 2.32 0.31
N MET A 241 -5.02 2.05 -0.87
CA MET A 241 -6.47 2.18 -1.08
C MET A 241 -7.26 1.31 -0.09
N SER A 242 -6.81 0.08 0.12
CA SER A 242 -7.42 -0.84 1.08
C SER A 242 -7.24 -0.33 2.52
N MET A 243 -6.08 0.23 2.87
CA MET A 243 -5.84 0.80 4.20
C MET A 243 -6.83 1.93 4.53
N ILE A 244 -7.05 2.84 3.57
CA ILE A 244 -8.02 3.96 3.71
C ILE A 244 -9.44 3.42 3.85
N GLU A 245 -9.82 2.44 3.04
CA GLU A 245 -11.13 1.80 3.11
C GLU A 245 -11.36 1.07 4.44
N MET A 246 -10.37 0.33 4.93
CA MET A 246 -10.50 -0.41 6.19
C MET A 246 -10.70 0.53 7.39
N GLY A 247 -10.16 1.75 7.31
CA GLY A 247 -10.39 2.81 8.29
C GLY A 247 -11.88 3.17 8.44
N THR A 248 -12.70 3.12 7.39
CA THR A 248 -14.11 3.53 7.47
C THR A 248 -14.97 2.58 8.32
N PHE A 249 -14.52 1.36 8.54
CA PHE A 249 -15.21 0.36 9.35
C PHE A 249 -14.85 0.41 10.84
N GLN A 250 -13.91 1.27 11.24
CA GLN A 250 -13.51 1.43 12.63
C GLN A 250 -14.43 2.40 13.36
N ASP A 251 -14.64 2.21 14.66
CA ASP A 251 -15.44 3.14 15.47
C ASP A 251 -14.58 4.32 16.00
N ASP A 252 -13.36 4.01 16.46
CA ASP A 252 -12.45 4.99 17.06
C ASP A 252 -11.69 5.81 16.00
N PHE A 253 -11.63 7.13 16.20
CA PHE A 253 -10.99 8.05 15.24
C PHE A 253 -9.53 7.72 14.94
N LEU A 254 -8.73 7.34 15.95
CA LEU A 254 -7.31 7.04 15.75
C LEU A 254 -7.13 5.74 14.94
N ASN A 255 -8.13 4.85 14.96
CA ASN A 255 -8.16 3.65 14.12
C ASN A 255 -8.71 3.93 12.72
N LYS A 256 -9.49 5.01 12.53
CA LYS A 256 -9.99 5.44 11.21
C LYS A 256 -8.91 6.07 10.32
N VAL A 257 -7.95 6.75 10.93
CA VAL A 257 -6.96 7.54 10.20
C VAL A 257 -5.83 6.68 9.62
N VAL A 258 -5.41 7.04 8.42
CA VAL A 258 -4.17 6.57 7.79
C VAL A 258 -3.11 7.64 7.94
N HIS A 259 -1.95 7.24 8.45
CA HIS A 259 -0.83 8.11 8.76
C HIS A 259 0.28 7.97 7.71
N VAL A 260 0.96 9.07 7.36
CA VAL A 260 2.06 9.07 6.37
C VAL A 260 3.18 8.07 6.72
N ALA A 261 3.45 7.87 8.01
CA ALA A 261 4.41 6.87 8.45
C ALA A 261 4.07 5.43 8.02
N GLN A 262 2.78 5.07 7.92
CA GLN A 262 2.37 3.75 7.43
C GLN A 262 2.73 3.55 5.96
N LEU A 263 2.57 4.61 5.14
CA LEU A 263 3.01 4.58 3.75
C LEU A 263 4.52 4.40 3.66
N LYS A 264 5.30 5.15 4.45
CA LYS A 264 6.76 4.98 4.50
C LYS A 264 7.15 3.55 4.85
N VAL A 265 6.51 2.94 5.84
CA VAL A 265 6.77 1.54 6.21
C VAL A 265 6.50 0.61 5.04
N LEU A 266 5.38 0.79 4.32
CA LEU A 266 5.06 0.01 3.14
C LEU A 266 6.15 0.10 2.06
N PHE A 267 6.65 1.30 1.74
CA PHE A 267 7.74 1.45 0.78
C PHE A 267 9.03 0.74 1.25
N LEU A 268 9.39 0.88 2.52
CA LEU A 268 10.57 0.22 3.10
C LEU A 268 10.45 -1.32 3.09
N GLU A 269 9.25 -1.84 3.32
CA GLU A 269 8.97 -3.28 3.22
C GLU A 269 9.17 -3.80 1.79
N LYS A 270 8.66 -3.08 0.78
CA LYS A 270 8.89 -3.45 -0.63
C LYS A 270 10.37 -3.35 -1.01
N ALA A 271 11.08 -2.33 -0.54
CA ALA A 271 12.53 -2.19 -0.77
C ALA A 271 13.31 -3.36 -0.18
N ARG A 272 12.96 -3.81 1.03
CA ARG A 272 13.56 -4.98 1.68
C ARG A 272 13.34 -6.27 0.88
N ILE A 273 12.16 -6.45 0.29
CA ILE A 273 11.88 -7.60 -0.59
C ILE A 273 12.77 -7.56 -1.83
N VAL A 274 12.93 -6.38 -2.46
CA VAL A 274 13.81 -6.20 -3.63
C VAL A 274 15.25 -6.59 -3.29
N GLN A 275 15.78 -6.10 -2.17
CA GLN A 275 17.12 -6.46 -1.70
C GLN A 275 17.25 -7.98 -1.49
N SER A 276 16.27 -8.61 -0.85
CA SER A 276 16.26 -10.06 -0.64
C SER A 276 16.33 -10.85 -1.96
N GLU A 277 15.63 -10.39 -3.00
CA GLU A 277 15.62 -11.06 -4.30
C GLU A 277 16.91 -10.85 -5.11
N GLU A 278 17.50 -9.65 -5.12
CA GLU A 278 18.68 -9.35 -5.94
C GLU A 278 19.95 -10.04 -5.43
N TYR A 279 20.05 -10.25 -4.12
CA TYR A 279 21.18 -10.94 -3.52
C TYR A 279 20.97 -12.45 -3.35
N LEU A 280 19.86 -13.00 -3.86
CA LEU A 280 19.60 -14.44 -3.85
C LEU A 280 20.42 -15.16 -4.92
N ASP A 281 21.17 -16.19 -4.53
CA ASP A 281 21.94 -16.99 -5.48
C ASP A 281 20.99 -17.72 -6.47
N PRO A 282 21.07 -17.45 -7.78
CA PRO A 282 20.18 -18.07 -8.78
C PRO A 282 20.37 -19.59 -8.88
N ALA A 283 21.42 -20.16 -8.29
CA ALA A 283 21.64 -21.60 -8.24
C ALA A 283 20.47 -22.38 -7.62
N HIS A 284 19.62 -21.74 -6.81
CA HIS A 284 18.41 -22.39 -6.26
C HIS A 284 17.48 -22.94 -7.33
N GLN A 285 17.45 -22.32 -8.52
CA GLN A 285 16.60 -22.76 -9.64
C GLN A 285 17.07 -24.11 -10.21
N LYS A 286 18.36 -24.41 -10.10
CA LYS A 286 18.96 -25.64 -10.64
C LYS A 286 18.89 -26.81 -9.66
N TRP A 287 18.52 -26.56 -8.41
CA TRP A 287 18.42 -27.60 -7.39
C TRP A 287 17.32 -28.60 -7.73
N ASP A 288 16.16 -28.09 -8.15
CA ASP A 288 14.97 -28.90 -8.44
C ASP A 288 15.12 -29.73 -9.73
N ASP A 289 16.13 -29.45 -10.56
CA ASP A 289 16.43 -30.17 -11.81
C ASP A 289 17.37 -31.38 -11.59
N ILE A 290 17.90 -31.59 -10.38
CA ILE A 290 18.83 -32.70 -10.12
C ILE A 290 18.03 -34.00 -9.96
N CYS A 291 18.17 -34.92 -10.91
CA CYS A 291 17.65 -36.27 -10.79
C CYS A 291 18.62 -37.16 -10.00
N CYS A 292 18.07 -38.01 -9.13
CA CYS A 292 18.84 -39.02 -8.43
C CYS A 292 18.33 -40.43 -8.75
N GLU A 293 19.25 -41.33 -9.12
CA GLU A 293 18.97 -42.74 -9.44
C GLU A 293 19.49 -43.70 -8.36
N ASP A 294 20.30 -43.22 -7.41
CA ASP A 294 20.77 -44.03 -6.26
C ASP A 294 19.64 -44.13 -5.23
N ILE A 295 19.38 -45.32 -4.71
CA ILE A 295 18.34 -45.57 -3.69
C ILE A 295 18.92 -45.85 -2.30
N ARG A 296 20.25 -45.86 -2.19
CA ARG A 296 20.94 -46.19 -0.94
C ARG A 296 21.02 -44.98 -0.02
N ASN A 297 20.79 -45.23 1.27
CA ASN A 297 21.02 -44.24 2.33
C ASN A 297 22.52 -44.12 2.67
N LEU A 298 22.88 -43.16 3.54
CA LEU A 298 24.26 -42.92 3.99
C LEU A 298 24.90 -44.17 4.58
N LYS A 299 24.15 -44.92 5.38
CA LYS A 299 24.64 -46.14 6.03
C LYS A 299 25.03 -47.20 5.00
N GLU A 300 24.13 -47.51 4.10
CA GLU A 300 24.36 -48.48 3.01
C GLU A 300 25.51 -48.06 2.11
N LYS A 301 25.67 -46.76 1.86
CA LYS A 301 26.80 -46.22 1.08
C LYS A 301 28.13 -46.38 1.78
N VAL A 302 28.20 -46.13 3.08
CA VAL A 302 29.42 -46.33 3.87
C VAL A 302 29.77 -47.81 3.97
N GLU A 303 28.79 -48.67 4.27
CA GLU A 303 28.98 -50.12 4.35
C GLU A 303 29.43 -50.72 3.01
N SER A 304 28.97 -50.17 1.87
CA SER A 304 29.37 -50.65 0.54
C SER A 304 30.86 -50.50 0.21
N VAL A 305 31.56 -49.60 0.92
CA VAL A 305 32.99 -49.32 0.73
C VAL A 305 33.81 -49.61 1.99
N CYS A 306 33.19 -49.80 3.15
CA CYS A 306 33.85 -50.04 4.43
C CYS A 306 33.01 -50.93 5.35
N ASN A 307 33.27 -52.24 5.33
CA ASN A 307 32.57 -53.22 6.17
C ASN A 307 32.88 -53.11 7.68
N GLN A 308 33.86 -52.30 8.08
CA GLN A 308 34.34 -52.16 9.47
C GLN A 308 34.14 -50.75 10.04
N TYR A 309 33.17 -49.98 9.52
CA TYR A 309 32.94 -48.61 9.99
C TYR A 309 32.47 -48.54 11.46
N GLY A 310 31.71 -49.55 11.92
CA GLY A 310 31.35 -49.72 13.33
C GLY A 310 30.25 -48.78 13.83
N GLU A 311 30.24 -48.52 15.14
CA GLU A 311 29.23 -47.70 15.84
C GLU A 311 29.30 -46.21 15.48
N ASP A 312 30.43 -45.71 14.96
CA ASP A 312 30.61 -44.30 14.55
C ASP A 312 29.76 -43.87 13.34
N ILE A 313 29.00 -44.80 12.76
CA ILE A 313 28.01 -44.48 11.74
C ILE A 313 26.80 -43.75 12.32
N GLU A 314 26.49 -43.98 13.61
CA GLU A 314 25.40 -43.28 14.31
C GLU A 314 25.71 -41.79 14.43
N ASP A 315 26.96 -41.42 14.73
CA ASP A 315 27.40 -40.01 14.78
C ASP A 315 27.17 -39.30 13.43
N LEU A 316 27.41 -39.99 12.30
CA LEU A 316 27.15 -39.42 10.98
C LEU A 316 25.65 -39.27 10.69
N GLN A 317 24.82 -40.19 11.20
CA GLN A 317 23.38 -40.12 11.06
C GLN A 317 22.79 -39.01 11.94
N ASP A 318 23.31 -38.82 13.15
CA ASP A 318 22.92 -37.73 14.04
C ASP A 318 23.27 -36.36 13.43
N ASP A 319 24.48 -36.19 12.89
CA ASP A 319 24.89 -34.98 12.15
C ASP A 319 23.92 -34.68 10.98
N TYR A 320 23.50 -35.73 10.25
CA TYR A 320 22.51 -35.60 9.18
C TYR A 320 21.15 -35.14 9.72
N VAL A 321 20.62 -35.80 10.76
CA VAL A 321 19.29 -35.49 11.32
C VAL A 321 19.24 -34.06 11.84
N GLU A 322 20.27 -33.64 12.57
CA GLU A 322 20.37 -32.26 13.08
C GLU A 322 20.46 -31.26 11.94
N GLY A 323 21.32 -31.51 10.95
CA GLY A 323 21.46 -30.65 9.78
C GLY A 323 20.17 -30.53 8.96
N ALA A 324 19.46 -31.65 8.77
CA ALA A 324 18.21 -31.67 8.01
C ALA A 324 17.13 -30.86 8.73
N TYR A 325 17.00 -31.05 10.05
CA TYR A 325 16.08 -30.29 10.89
C TYR A 325 16.35 -28.78 10.81
N GLU A 326 17.62 -28.36 10.96
CA GLU A 326 18.00 -26.95 10.86
C GLU A 326 17.70 -26.34 9.47
N GLN A 327 17.94 -27.10 8.39
CA GLN A 327 17.68 -26.63 7.02
C GLN A 327 16.19 -26.50 6.69
N GLU A 328 15.37 -27.43 7.15
CA GLU A 328 13.91 -27.39 6.97
C GLU A 328 13.26 -26.20 7.69
N HIS A 329 13.82 -25.78 8.83
CA HIS A 329 13.32 -24.66 9.63
C HIS A 329 13.92 -23.30 9.25
N HIS A 330 14.73 -23.24 8.18
CA HIS A 330 15.33 -21.98 7.73
C HIS A 330 14.30 -21.06 7.03
N ASN A 331 14.27 -19.79 7.41
CA ASN A 331 13.30 -18.79 6.91
C ASN A 331 13.35 -18.54 5.39
N ASN A 332 14.44 -18.93 4.72
CA ASN A 332 14.61 -18.77 3.27
C ASN A 332 15.03 -20.11 2.63
N LEU A 333 14.04 -20.91 2.24
CA LEU A 333 14.28 -22.23 1.61
C LEU A 333 14.97 -22.12 0.25
N LYS A 334 14.78 -21.03 -0.49
CA LYS A 334 15.48 -20.82 -1.78
C LYS A 334 16.98 -20.63 -1.56
N ALA A 335 17.37 -19.89 -0.52
CA ALA A 335 18.77 -19.76 -0.14
C ALA A 335 19.39 -21.12 0.23
N VAL A 336 18.66 -21.95 0.98
CA VAL A 336 19.08 -23.33 1.31
C VAL A 336 19.25 -24.17 0.04
N LYS A 337 18.31 -24.13 -0.90
CA LYS A 337 18.44 -24.84 -2.19
C LYS A 337 19.69 -24.41 -2.97
N ALA A 338 19.96 -23.10 -3.07
CA ALA A 338 21.18 -22.63 -3.72
C ALA A 338 22.45 -23.13 -3.02
N PHE A 339 22.46 -23.08 -1.69
CA PHE A 339 23.55 -23.56 -0.86
C PHE A 339 23.82 -25.07 -1.07
N LYS A 340 22.78 -25.91 -0.98
CA LYS A 340 22.84 -27.35 -1.29
C LYS A 340 23.40 -27.58 -2.70
N TYR A 341 22.91 -26.86 -3.71
CA TYR A 341 23.38 -26.98 -5.10
C TYR A 341 24.90 -26.69 -5.24
N ARG A 342 25.39 -25.63 -4.59
CA ARG A 342 26.82 -25.25 -4.66
C ARG A 342 27.72 -26.32 -4.05
N ILE A 343 27.33 -26.85 -2.88
CA ILE A 343 28.06 -27.92 -2.20
C ILE A 343 28.02 -29.19 -3.06
N TYR A 344 26.83 -29.57 -3.54
CA TYR A 344 26.65 -30.73 -4.42
C TYR A 344 27.58 -30.69 -5.63
N LYS A 345 27.58 -29.61 -6.43
CA LYS A 345 28.42 -29.53 -7.64
C LYS A 345 29.91 -29.62 -7.33
N LEU A 346 30.34 -29.11 -6.18
CA LEU A 346 31.74 -29.21 -5.78
C LEU A 346 32.08 -30.64 -5.33
N CYS A 347 31.30 -31.22 -4.43
CA CYS A 347 31.49 -32.60 -3.96
C CYS A 347 31.44 -33.60 -5.11
N GLU A 348 30.44 -33.50 -5.99
CA GLU A 348 30.30 -34.33 -7.19
C GLU A 348 31.58 -34.28 -8.05
N ARG A 349 32.12 -33.08 -8.28
CA ARG A 349 33.35 -32.90 -9.07
C ARG A 349 34.56 -33.54 -8.39
N GLU A 350 34.69 -33.41 -7.07
CA GLU A 350 35.81 -33.96 -6.33
C GLU A 350 35.72 -35.50 -6.19
N ILE A 351 34.52 -36.05 -5.97
CA ILE A 351 34.24 -37.50 -6.01
C ILE A 351 34.60 -38.06 -7.39
N ARG A 352 34.11 -37.47 -8.48
CA ARG A 352 34.44 -37.90 -9.85
C ARG A 352 35.94 -37.86 -10.14
N LYS A 353 36.69 -36.92 -9.55
CA LYS A 353 38.17 -36.88 -9.66
C LYS A 353 38.83 -38.00 -8.87
N ALA A 354 38.41 -38.23 -7.63
CA ALA A 354 38.93 -39.30 -6.79
C ALA A 354 38.72 -40.68 -7.45
N MET A 355 37.53 -40.92 -8.01
CA MET A 355 37.19 -42.17 -8.72
C MET A 355 37.97 -42.42 -10.00
N LYS A 356 38.58 -41.40 -10.61
CA LYS A 356 39.47 -41.57 -11.78
C LYS A 356 40.88 -42.01 -11.39
N VAL A 357 41.28 -41.78 -10.14
CA VAL A 357 42.64 -42.03 -9.66
C VAL A 357 42.75 -43.39 -8.95
N SER A 358 41.64 -43.92 -8.44
CA SER A 358 41.59 -45.21 -7.75
C SER A 358 40.35 -46.02 -8.10
N ASP A 359 40.50 -47.32 -8.37
CA ASP A 359 39.40 -48.29 -8.34
C ASP A 359 39.07 -48.60 -6.86
N THR A 360 38.50 -47.61 -6.17
CA THR A 360 38.18 -47.70 -4.73
C THR A 360 36.90 -48.48 -4.53
N THR A 361 37.03 -49.81 -4.39
CA THR A 361 35.99 -50.68 -3.84
C THR A 361 36.17 -50.95 -2.34
N ASP A 362 37.33 -50.64 -1.77
CA ASP A 362 37.62 -50.79 -0.33
C ASP A 362 38.29 -49.51 0.23
N MET A 363 37.59 -48.82 1.13
CA MET A 363 38.09 -47.67 1.90
C MET A 363 38.12 -48.00 3.40
N SER A 364 39.16 -47.54 4.09
CA SER A 364 39.22 -47.53 5.55
C SER A 364 38.38 -46.39 6.14
N LYS A 365 37.95 -46.53 7.40
CA LYS A 365 37.28 -45.46 8.16
C LYS A 365 38.02 -44.13 8.08
N ILE A 366 39.35 -44.15 8.30
CA ILE A 366 40.20 -42.96 8.24
C ILE A 366 40.15 -42.30 6.85
N GLN A 367 40.06 -43.08 5.77
CA GLN A 367 39.97 -42.53 4.42
C GLN A 367 38.62 -41.84 4.18
N ILE A 368 37.52 -42.40 4.69
CA ILE A 368 36.18 -41.79 4.59
C ILE A 368 36.12 -40.50 5.41
N ASP A 369 36.59 -40.51 6.65
CA ASP A 369 36.63 -39.32 7.52
C ASP A 369 37.48 -38.20 6.89
N ASN A 370 38.66 -38.55 6.38
CA ASN A 370 39.52 -37.59 5.68
C ASN A 370 38.88 -37.08 4.39
N PHE A 371 38.11 -37.92 3.70
CA PHE A 371 37.41 -37.53 2.49
C PHE A 371 36.33 -36.50 2.79
N VAL A 372 35.46 -36.76 3.77
CA VAL A 372 34.42 -35.82 4.21
C VAL A 372 35.05 -34.52 4.75
N SER A 373 36.11 -34.60 5.56
CA SER A 373 36.83 -33.43 6.07
C SER A 373 37.42 -32.58 4.94
N THR A 374 38.08 -33.21 3.96
CA THR A 374 38.66 -32.52 2.80
C THR A 374 37.60 -31.84 1.94
N MET A 375 36.45 -32.48 1.73
CA MET A 375 35.33 -31.86 1.01
C MET A 375 34.76 -30.68 1.80
N THR A 376 34.64 -30.83 3.12
CA THR A 376 34.16 -29.76 4.00
C THR A 376 35.02 -28.50 3.85
N ASP A 377 36.35 -28.63 3.94
CA ASP A 377 37.28 -27.49 3.84
C ASP A 377 37.22 -26.80 2.46
N LYS A 378 37.08 -27.60 1.38
CA LYS A 378 36.91 -27.06 0.02
C LYS A 378 35.56 -26.34 -0.15
N CYS A 379 34.50 -26.90 0.42
CA CYS A 379 33.17 -26.30 0.39
C CYS A 379 33.13 -25.01 1.21
N GLU A 380 33.77 -24.97 2.38
CA GLU A 380 33.92 -23.76 3.19
C GLU A 380 34.60 -22.64 2.41
N THR A 381 35.68 -22.95 1.71
CA THR A 381 36.37 -21.97 0.86
C THR A 381 35.45 -21.43 -0.24
N LEU A 382 34.68 -22.32 -0.91
CA LEU A 382 33.73 -21.93 -1.96
C LEU A 382 32.61 -21.04 -1.42
N ILE A 383 32.01 -21.42 -0.29
CA ILE A 383 30.88 -20.71 0.31
C ILE A 383 31.31 -19.35 0.86
N SER A 384 32.48 -19.28 1.50
CA SER A 384 33.07 -18.02 1.95
C SER A 384 33.31 -17.05 0.77
N ASP A 385 33.75 -17.55 -0.38
CA ASP A 385 33.89 -16.71 -1.58
C ASP A 385 32.53 -16.28 -2.14
N LYS A 386 31.55 -17.18 -2.21
CA LYS A 386 30.19 -16.87 -2.68
C LYS A 386 29.46 -15.88 -1.77
N ALA A 387 29.74 -15.90 -0.48
CA ALA A 387 29.19 -14.95 0.50
C ALA A 387 29.62 -13.50 0.25
N LYS A 388 30.66 -13.25 -0.56
CA LYS A 388 31.03 -11.90 -1.01
C LYS A 388 30.11 -11.35 -2.10
N THR A 389 29.44 -12.24 -2.85
CA THR A 389 28.53 -11.88 -3.95
C THR A 389 27.07 -11.94 -3.51
N TYR A 390 26.71 -12.97 -2.74
CA TYR A 390 25.34 -13.21 -2.30
C TYR A 390 25.22 -13.01 -0.79
N ASN A 391 24.43 -12.01 -0.38
CA ASN A 391 24.21 -11.71 1.04
C ASN A 391 23.27 -12.72 1.71
N THR A 392 22.60 -13.58 0.93
CA THR A 392 21.61 -14.54 1.41
C THR A 392 22.18 -15.96 1.60
N ILE A 393 23.50 -16.13 1.72
CA ILE A 393 24.07 -17.44 2.06
C ILE A 393 23.54 -17.87 3.44
N PRO A 394 22.81 -18.99 3.54
CA PRO A 394 22.05 -19.34 4.74
C PRO A 394 22.96 -19.75 5.91
N PHE A 395 24.05 -20.44 5.60
CA PHE A 395 24.98 -20.97 6.59
C PHE A 395 26.42 -20.69 6.17
N LYS A 396 27.26 -20.30 7.13
CA LYS A 396 28.68 -19.92 6.90
C LYS A 396 29.64 -20.71 7.78
N ASP A 397 29.12 -21.40 8.78
CA ASP A 397 29.88 -22.23 9.68
C ASP A 397 30.24 -23.57 9.01
N ARG A 398 31.42 -24.07 9.38
CA ARG A 398 31.98 -25.31 8.87
C ARG A 398 31.13 -26.54 9.24
N ASP A 399 30.46 -26.48 10.39
CA ASP A 399 29.63 -27.55 10.92
C ASP A 399 28.44 -27.83 9.99
N MET A 400 27.65 -26.81 9.66
CA MET A 400 26.52 -26.95 8.76
C MET A 400 26.93 -27.35 7.34
N ILE A 401 28.12 -26.93 6.88
CA ILE A 401 28.67 -27.39 5.61
C ILE A 401 28.95 -28.89 5.65
N ARG A 402 29.54 -29.39 6.73
CA ARG A 402 29.77 -30.83 6.94
C ARG A 402 28.44 -31.58 6.97
N LYS A 403 27.49 -31.14 7.79
CA LYS A 403 26.15 -31.74 7.87
C LYS A 403 25.44 -31.78 6.52
N THR A 404 25.58 -30.72 5.72
CA THR A 404 25.02 -30.67 4.34
C THR A 404 25.66 -31.68 3.41
N ILE A 405 26.96 -31.93 3.52
CA ILE A 405 27.61 -32.99 2.74
C ILE A 405 27.00 -34.35 3.10
N LEU A 406 26.75 -34.62 4.38
CA LEU A 406 26.12 -35.86 4.84
C LEU A 406 24.67 -35.98 4.37
N ILE A 407 23.90 -34.88 4.44
CA ILE A 407 22.55 -34.80 3.83
C ILE A 407 22.59 -35.17 2.36
N LEU A 408 23.58 -34.70 1.59
CA LEU A 408 23.69 -35.02 0.18
C LEU A 408 24.02 -36.50 -0.08
N PHE A 409 24.70 -37.18 0.84
CA PHE A 409 24.88 -38.64 0.77
C PHE A 409 23.59 -39.38 1.15
N GLU A 410 22.87 -38.93 2.17
CA GLU A 410 21.61 -39.53 2.63
C GLU A 410 20.48 -39.34 1.61
N GLU A 411 20.27 -38.12 1.10
CA GLU A 411 19.26 -37.76 0.07
C GLU A 411 19.68 -38.23 -1.34
N CYS A 412 20.54 -39.23 -1.41
CA CYS A 412 20.97 -39.92 -2.60
C CYS A 412 21.83 -39.13 -3.62
N TYR A 413 22.06 -37.83 -3.46
CA TYR A 413 22.81 -37.02 -4.43
C TYR A 413 24.28 -37.40 -4.61
N LEU A 414 24.94 -37.94 -3.58
CA LEU A 414 26.36 -38.32 -3.61
C LEU A 414 26.56 -39.80 -3.25
N ALA A 415 27.61 -40.42 -3.78
CA ALA A 415 28.00 -41.80 -3.47
C ALA A 415 29.54 -41.94 -3.40
N PHE A 416 30.01 -42.87 -2.60
CA PHE A 416 31.45 -43.16 -2.45
C PHE A 416 32.00 -44.09 -3.54
N ASP A 417 31.12 -44.73 -4.32
CA ASP A 417 31.45 -45.75 -5.32
C ASP A 417 30.79 -45.47 -6.69
N LYS A 418 31.20 -46.23 -7.72
CA LYS A 418 30.67 -46.08 -9.09
C LYS A 418 29.19 -46.51 -9.23
N GLY A 419 28.62 -47.14 -8.20
CA GLY A 419 27.25 -47.69 -8.18
C GLY A 419 26.15 -46.62 -8.16
N GLY A 420 26.46 -45.39 -7.74
CA GLY A 420 25.52 -44.26 -7.69
C GLY A 420 25.74 -43.23 -8.80
N THR A 421 25.84 -43.65 -10.06
CA THR A 421 26.09 -42.70 -11.16
C THR A 421 24.87 -41.81 -11.40
N VAL A 422 24.94 -40.57 -10.90
CA VAL A 422 24.04 -39.49 -11.33
C VAL A 422 24.40 -39.10 -12.76
N ASN A 423 23.55 -39.49 -13.71
CA ASN A 423 23.63 -39.01 -15.09
C ASN A 423 23.29 -37.52 -15.12
N GLY A 424 24.19 -36.72 -15.68
CA GLY A 424 24.02 -35.27 -15.84
C GLY A 424 23.47 -34.90 -17.20
#